data_AF-A0A259ALG4-F1
#
_entry.id   AF-A0A259ALG4-F1
#
_cell.length_a   1.000
_cell.length_b   1.000
_cell.length_c   1.000
_cell.angle_alpha   90.00
_cell.angle_beta   90.00
_cell.angle_gamma   90.00
#
_symmetry.space_group_name_H-M   'P 1'
#
loop_
_entity.id
_entity.type
_entity.pdbx_description
1 polymer ?
#
loop_
_entity_poly.entity_id
_entity_poly.type
_entity_poly.pdbx_seq_one_letter_code
_entity_poly.pdbx_strand_id
1 'polypeptide(L)'
;MAKPTGRISQVIGAVVDVQFDGHLPAILNALETTNQGNRLVLEVAQHLGESTVRTIAMDSTEGLVRGQPVTDTGAPIQVPVGEATLGRIMNVIGEPVDELGPIVGEMVRAIHQEAPSYAEQSTEAEILVTGIKVVDLLAPYSKGGKIGLFGGAGVGKTVLIMELINNIAKAHGGYSVFAGVGERTREGNDLYYEMIESKVNVDPHEHDGSAAGSKCALVYGQMNEPPGARARVALTGLTVAEHFRDQGQDVLFFVDNIFRFTQAGSEVSALLGRIPSAVGYQPTLA
;
A
#
# COMPACT_ATOMS: atom_id res chain seq x y z
N MET A 1 -21.97 -19.72 -3.75
CA MET A 1 -22.95 -18.99 -2.92
C MET A 1 -23.12 -17.61 -3.52
N ALA A 2 -24.34 -17.08 -3.60
CA ALA A 2 -24.55 -15.71 -4.08
C ALA A 2 -23.80 -14.75 -3.15
N LYS A 3 -22.90 -13.91 -3.71
CA LYS A 3 -22.15 -12.94 -2.91
C LYS A 3 -23.17 -12.02 -2.20
N PRO A 4 -23.02 -11.73 -0.90
CA PRO A 4 -23.93 -10.86 -0.18
C PRO A 4 -24.03 -9.50 -0.89
N THR A 5 -25.23 -9.14 -1.33
CA THR A 5 -25.49 -7.86 -2.01
C THR A 5 -26.11 -6.88 -1.02
N GLY A 6 -25.38 -5.83 -0.69
CA GLY A 6 -25.88 -4.64 0.01
C GLY A 6 -26.29 -3.55 -0.97
N ARG A 7 -26.76 -2.43 -0.42
CA ARG A 7 -27.13 -1.22 -1.17
C ARG A 7 -26.58 0.01 -0.48
N ILE A 8 -26.09 0.97 -1.28
CA ILE A 8 -25.62 2.26 -0.75
C ILE A 8 -26.80 2.97 -0.08
N SER A 9 -26.68 3.28 1.22
CA SER A 9 -27.69 4.04 1.97
C SER A 9 -27.34 5.53 2.02
N GLN A 10 -26.06 5.86 2.17
CA GLN A 10 -25.57 7.24 2.29
C GLN A 10 -24.14 7.39 1.74
N VAL A 11 -23.83 8.59 1.21
CA VAL A 11 -22.50 8.97 0.73
C VAL A 11 -22.14 10.33 1.34
N ILE A 12 -21.02 10.42 2.06
CA ILE A 12 -20.47 11.65 2.65
C ILE A 12 -18.98 11.71 2.31
N GLY A 13 -18.63 12.44 1.25
CA GLY A 13 -17.24 12.47 0.77
C GLY A 13 -16.72 11.06 0.49
N ALA A 14 -15.57 10.69 1.07
CA ALA A 14 -14.99 9.35 0.92
C ALA A 14 -15.62 8.27 1.84
N VAL A 15 -16.62 8.62 2.66
CA VAL A 15 -17.33 7.67 3.53
C VAL A 15 -18.64 7.26 2.86
N VAL A 16 -18.85 5.96 2.74
CA VAL A 16 -20.05 5.37 2.13
C VAL A 16 -20.67 4.41 3.13
N ASP A 17 -21.93 4.64 3.49
CA ASP A 17 -22.69 3.71 4.33
C ASP A 17 -23.45 2.74 3.41
N VAL A 18 -23.37 1.45 3.71
CA VAL A 18 -23.95 0.37 2.91
C VAL A 18 -24.84 -0.48 3.80
N GLN A 19 -26.10 -0.62 3.42
CA GLN A 19 -27.07 -1.44 4.13
C GLN A 19 -27.13 -2.84 3.51
N PHE A 20 -27.14 -3.87 4.35
CA PHE A 20 -27.25 -5.27 3.96
C PHE A 20 -28.55 -5.85 4.52
N ASP A 21 -29.28 -6.62 3.72
CA ASP A 21 -30.54 -7.26 4.17
C ASP A 21 -30.29 -8.54 5.00
N GLY A 22 -29.03 -9.00 5.09
CA GLY A 22 -28.66 -10.27 5.71
C GLY A 22 -27.32 -10.20 6.44
N HIS A 23 -26.35 -11.02 6.00
CA HIS A 23 -25.04 -11.07 6.62
C HIS A 23 -24.31 -9.74 6.48
N LEU A 24 -23.82 -9.22 7.61
CA LEU A 24 -22.97 -8.04 7.66
C LEU A 24 -21.52 -8.45 7.41
N PRO A 25 -20.85 -7.86 6.40
CA PRO A 25 -19.43 -8.09 6.17
C PRO A 25 -18.59 -7.70 7.39
N ALA A 26 -17.50 -8.44 7.64
CA ALA A 26 -16.60 -8.15 8.74
C ALA A 26 -15.93 -6.77 8.58
N ILE A 27 -15.48 -6.19 9.70
CA ILE A 27 -14.62 -5.01 9.64
C ILE A 27 -13.35 -5.38 8.86
N LEU A 28 -12.84 -4.44 8.06
CA LEU A 28 -11.74 -4.58 7.11
C LEU A 28 -12.07 -5.37 5.82
N ASN A 29 -13.26 -5.96 5.68
CA ASN A 29 -13.63 -6.57 4.40
C ASN A 29 -13.72 -5.52 3.28
N ALA A 30 -13.32 -5.95 2.08
CA ALA A 30 -13.52 -5.21 0.85
C ALA A 30 -14.93 -5.47 0.30
N LEU A 31 -15.60 -4.39 -0.08
CA LEU A 31 -16.84 -4.41 -0.86
C LEU A 31 -16.58 -3.82 -2.24
N GLU A 32 -17.27 -4.33 -3.24
CA GLU A 32 -17.14 -3.89 -4.62
C GLU A 32 -18.45 -3.29 -5.14
N THR A 33 -18.32 -2.15 -5.81
CA THR A 33 -19.39 -1.58 -6.62
C THR A 33 -18.80 -0.99 -7.90
N THR A 34 -19.64 -0.49 -8.79
CA THR A 34 -19.23 0.11 -10.06
C THR A 34 -19.52 1.60 -10.05
N ASN A 35 -18.51 2.45 -10.19
CA ASN A 35 -18.70 3.90 -10.35
C ASN A 35 -18.36 4.30 -11.79
N GLN A 36 -19.33 4.82 -12.55
CA GLN A 36 -19.15 5.26 -13.94
C GLN A 36 -18.49 4.21 -14.87
N GLY A 37 -18.73 2.92 -14.62
CA GLY A 37 -18.14 1.81 -15.39
C GLY A 37 -16.80 1.29 -14.83
N ASN A 38 -16.20 1.98 -13.86
CA ASN A 38 -14.98 1.55 -13.18
C ASN A 38 -15.28 0.79 -11.89
N ARG A 39 -14.36 -0.09 -11.50
CA ARG A 39 -14.42 -0.82 -10.24
C ARG A 39 -14.11 0.14 -9.09
N LEU A 40 -15.03 0.26 -8.14
CA LEU A 40 -14.83 1.00 -6.88
C LEU A 40 -14.81 0.02 -5.72
N VAL A 41 -13.72 0.06 -4.96
CA VAL A 41 -13.56 -0.74 -3.73
C VAL A 41 -13.84 0.13 -2.51
N LEU A 42 -14.62 -0.42 -1.59
CA LEU A 42 -14.94 0.17 -0.30
C LEU A 42 -14.42 -0.75 0.81
N GLU A 43 -13.71 -0.23 1.80
CA GLU A 43 -13.29 -1.02 2.98
C GLU A 43 -14.21 -0.76 4.16
N VAL A 44 -14.73 -1.82 4.78
CA VAL A 44 -15.58 -1.70 5.98
C VAL A 44 -14.76 -1.21 7.16
N ALA A 45 -15.15 -0.06 7.72
CA ALA A 45 -14.48 0.53 8.88
C ALA A 45 -15.23 0.27 10.19
N GLN A 46 -16.57 0.29 10.18
CA GLN A 46 -17.40 0.17 11.37
C GLN A 46 -18.77 -0.46 11.06
N HIS A 47 -19.40 -1.06 12.06
CA HIS A 47 -20.81 -1.46 12.02
C HIS A 47 -21.64 -0.40 12.76
N LEU A 48 -22.65 0.18 12.09
CA LEU A 48 -23.47 1.26 12.64
C LEU A 48 -24.72 0.75 13.38
N GLY A 49 -25.07 -0.53 13.23
CA GLY A 49 -26.38 -1.06 13.60
C GLY A 49 -27.35 -1.03 12.41
N GLU A 50 -28.58 -1.50 12.61
CA GLU A 50 -29.64 -1.53 11.56
C GLU A 50 -29.19 -2.16 10.24
N SER A 51 -28.36 -3.21 10.35
CA SER A 51 -27.73 -3.90 9.23
C SER A 51 -26.97 -2.97 8.27
N THR A 52 -26.37 -1.89 8.80
CA THR A 52 -25.58 -0.94 8.02
C THR A 52 -24.11 -0.97 8.44
N VAL A 53 -23.22 -1.02 7.45
CA VAL A 53 -21.78 -0.84 7.63
C VAL A 53 -21.35 0.53 7.12
N ARG A 54 -20.40 1.14 7.82
CA ARG A 54 -19.70 2.33 7.37
C ARG A 54 -18.41 1.94 6.69
N THR A 55 -18.21 2.44 5.48
CA THR A 55 -17.06 2.09 4.66
C THR A 55 -16.25 3.32 4.26
N ILE A 56 -15.00 3.10 3.87
CA ILE A 56 -14.10 4.10 3.33
C ILE A 56 -13.83 3.72 1.88
N ALA A 57 -14.04 4.66 0.96
CA ALA A 57 -13.79 4.47 -0.46
C ALA A 57 -12.30 4.55 -0.80
N MET A 58 -11.85 3.66 -1.69
CA MET A 58 -10.49 3.63 -2.22
C MET A 58 -10.32 4.48 -3.49
N ASP A 59 -11.41 5.00 -4.05
CA ASP A 59 -11.40 5.92 -5.20
C ASP A 59 -12.54 6.95 -5.05
N SER A 60 -12.68 7.88 -6.00
CA SER A 60 -13.69 8.92 -6.00
C SER A 60 -15.11 8.34 -5.90
N THR A 61 -15.91 8.95 -5.02
CA THR A 61 -17.32 8.62 -4.79
C THR A 61 -18.27 9.51 -5.59
N GLU A 62 -17.73 10.44 -6.39
CA GLU A 62 -18.53 11.27 -7.29
C GLU A 62 -19.25 10.40 -8.33
N GLY A 63 -20.58 10.52 -8.39
CA GLY A 63 -21.42 9.71 -9.26
C GLY A 63 -22.08 8.51 -8.59
N LEU A 64 -21.74 8.18 -7.33
CA LEU A 64 -22.46 7.15 -6.58
C LEU A 64 -23.90 7.58 -6.29
N VAL A 65 -24.82 6.62 -6.40
CA VAL A 65 -26.25 6.84 -6.17
C VAL A 65 -26.75 5.93 -5.06
N ARG A 66 -27.64 6.44 -4.20
CA ARG A 66 -28.31 5.64 -3.17
C ARG A 66 -29.14 4.51 -3.81
N GLY A 67 -29.11 3.34 -3.18
CA GLY A 67 -29.75 2.12 -3.69
C GLY A 67 -28.87 1.32 -4.64
N GLN A 68 -27.71 1.84 -5.06
CA GLN A 68 -26.78 1.14 -5.93
C GLN A 68 -26.27 -0.15 -5.26
N PRO A 69 -26.19 -1.27 -6.01
CA PRO A 69 -25.76 -2.55 -5.46
C PRO A 69 -24.28 -2.53 -5.08
N VAL A 70 -23.98 -3.12 -3.93
CA VAL A 70 -22.63 -3.31 -3.41
C VAL A 70 -22.47 -4.79 -3.10
N THR A 71 -21.35 -5.38 -3.49
CA THR A 71 -21.08 -6.81 -3.32
C THR A 71 -20.00 -7.02 -2.29
N ASP A 72 -20.25 -7.82 -1.26
CA ASP A 72 -19.20 -8.25 -0.33
C ASP A 72 -18.27 -9.27 -1.01
N THR A 73 -16.96 -9.04 -0.90
CA THR A 73 -15.95 -9.98 -1.40
C THR A 73 -15.72 -11.13 -0.42
N GLY A 74 -16.11 -10.97 0.85
CA GLY A 74 -15.92 -11.94 1.93
C GLY A 74 -14.52 -11.93 2.56
N ALA A 75 -13.63 -11.05 2.10
CA ALA A 75 -12.26 -10.93 2.58
C ALA A 75 -11.82 -9.46 2.57
N PRO A 76 -10.70 -9.11 3.22
CA PRO A 76 -10.10 -7.79 3.07
C PRO A 76 -9.63 -7.52 1.63
N ILE A 77 -9.17 -6.30 1.36
CA ILE A 77 -8.53 -5.97 0.07
C ILE A 77 -7.37 -6.94 -0.14
N GLN A 78 -7.36 -7.61 -1.30
CA GLN A 78 -6.34 -8.57 -1.69
C GLN A 78 -5.59 -8.06 -2.91
N VAL A 79 -4.27 -8.20 -2.88
CA VAL A 79 -3.35 -7.68 -3.90
C VAL A 79 -2.45 -8.79 -4.43
N PRO A 80 -2.02 -8.73 -5.71
CA PRO A 80 -1.07 -9.69 -6.24
C PRO A 80 0.28 -9.56 -5.51
N VAL A 81 0.91 -10.70 -5.24
CA VAL A 81 2.22 -10.79 -4.59
C VAL A 81 3.15 -11.73 -5.37
N GLY A 82 4.44 -11.71 -5.05
CA GLY A 82 5.46 -12.54 -5.69
C GLY A 82 6.24 -11.81 -6.78
N GLU A 83 7.12 -12.55 -7.46
CA GLU A 83 8.07 -11.98 -8.43
C GLU A 83 7.41 -11.26 -9.61
N ALA A 84 6.17 -11.63 -9.96
CA ALA A 84 5.39 -10.96 -11.00
C ALA A 84 5.12 -9.46 -10.71
N THR A 85 5.26 -9.05 -9.45
CA THR A 85 5.09 -7.65 -9.03
C THR A 85 6.36 -6.80 -9.22
N LEU A 86 7.51 -7.44 -9.42
CA LEU A 86 8.80 -6.75 -9.57
C LEU A 86 8.85 -5.98 -10.88
N GLY A 87 9.27 -4.72 -10.81
CA GLY A 87 9.30 -3.78 -11.94
C GLY A 87 7.94 -3.21 -12.33
N ARG A 88 6.86 -3.63 -11.66
CA ARG A 88 5.50 -3.16 -11.93
C ARG A 88 5.11 -2.02 -11.00
N ILE A 89 4.16 -1.19 -11.44
CA ILE A 89 3.53 -0.16 -10.62
C ILE A 89 2.09 -0.58 -10.34
N MET A 90 1.73 -0.71 -9.06
CA MET A 90 0.37 -1.04 -8.63
C MET A 90 -0.23 0.04 -7.71
N ASN A 91 -1.56 0.15 -7.73
CA ASN A 91 -2.31 1.00 -6.81
C ASN A 91 -2.65 0.27 -5.49
N VAL A 92 -3.39 0.94 -4.60
CA VAL A 92 -3.81 0.42 -3.29
C VAL A 92 -4.67 -0.85 -3.32
N ILE A 93 -5.35 -1.13 -4.44
CA ILE A 93 -6.17 -2.34 -4.62
C ILE A 93 -5.46 -3.42 -5.45
N GLY A 94 -4.18 -3.23 -5.75
CA GLY A 94 -3.36 -4.20 -6.48
C GLY A 94 -3.55 -4.20 -8.00
N GLU A 95 -4.21 -3.18 -8.56
CA GLU A 95 -4.35 -3.04 -10.00
C GLU A 95 -3.11 -2.34 -10.59
N PRO A 96 -2.61 -2.80 -11.75
CA PRO A 96 -1.48 -2.17 -12.40
C PRO A 96 -1.86 -0.80 -12.97
N VAL A 97 -0.98 0.18 -12.80
CA VAL A 97 -1.12 1.56 -13.31
C VAL A 97 0.01 1.94 -14.27
N ASP A 98 0.78 0.96 -14.73
CA ASP A 98 1.92 1.11 -15.64
C ASP A 98 1.57 0.83 -17.11
N GLU A 99 0.31 0.53 -17.43
CA GLU A 99 -0.18 0.20 -18.78
C GLU A 99 0.46 -1.06 -19.42
N LEU A 100 1.19 -1.88 -18.65
CA LEU A 100 1.85 -3.10 -19.14
C LEU A 100 0.94 -4.34 -19.07
N GLY A 101 -0.38 -4.13 -19.04
CA GLY A 101 -1.37 -5.19 -18.88
C GLY A 101 -1.43 -5.76 -17.45
N PRO A 102 -2.16 -6.88 -17.23
CA PRO A 102 -2.39 -7.42 -15.90
C PRO A 102 -1.10 -7.93 -15.24
N ILE A 103 -1.03 -7.83 -13.91
CA ILE A 103 0.00 -8.52 -13.11
C ILE A 103 -0.45 -9.97 -12.95
N VAL A 104 0.10 -10.86 -13.80
CA VAL A 104 -0.21 -12.28 -13.75
C VAL A 104 0.69 -12.95 -12.71
N GLY A 105 0.29 -12.85 -11.45
CA GLY A 105 0.95 -13.50 -10.32
C GLY A 105 0.32 -14.85 -9.97
N GLU A 106 1.07 -15.69 -9.25
CA GLU A 106 0.59 -17.00 -8.79
C GLU A 106 -0.34 -16.90 -7.57
N MET A 107 -0.26 -15.80 -6.81
CA MET A 107 -0.92 -15.66 -5.51
C MET A 107 -1.40 -14.23 -5.26
N VAL A 108 -2.52 -14.12 -4.55
CA VAL A 108 -3.03 -12.87 -3.96
C VAL A 108 -2.98 -12.97 -2.44
N ARG A 109 -2.71 -11.86 -1.75
CA ARG A 109 -2.63 -11.80 -0.28
C ARG A 109 -3.43 -10.61 0.23
N ALA A 110 -4.11 -10.79 1.37
CA ALA A 110 -4.89 -9.74 2.01
C ALA A 110 -3.96 -8.71 2.68
N ILE A 111 -4.29 -7.41 2.53
CA ILE A 111 -3.44 -6.31 3.03
C ILE A 111 -3.48 -6.13 4.55
N HIS A 112 -4.49 -6.70 5.20
CA HIS A 112 -4.62 -6.70 6.66
C HIS A 112 -4.14 -8.05 7.18
N GLN A 113 -3.03 -8.02 7.91
CA GLN A 113 -2.42 -9.17 8.57
C GLN A 113 -2.04 -8.80 10.00
N GLU A 114 -2.08 -9.78 10.89
CA GLU A 114 -1.53 -9.63 12.23
C GLU A 114 0.00 -9.52 12.17
N ALA A 115 0.57 -8.76 13.10
CA ALA A 115 2.02 -8.69 13.23
C ALA A 115 2.60 -10.07 13.66
N PRO A 116 3.88 -10.36 13.35
CA PRO A 116 4.54 -11.58 13.81
C PRO A 116 4.43 -11.74 15.32
N SER A 117 4.06 -12.94 15.75
CA SER A 117 3.90 -13.29 17.16
C SER A 117 5.23 -13.19 17.91
N TYR A 118 5.17 -13.09 19.24
CA TYR A 118 6.37 -13.03 20.08
C TYR A 118 7.33 -14.21 19.85
N ALA A 119 6.80 -15.41 19.55
CA ALA A 119 7.60 -16.60 19.30
C ALA A 119 8.32 -16.58 17.94
N GLU A 120 7.85 -15.78 16.98
CA GLU A 120 8.43 -15.65 15.63
C GLU A 120 9.48 -14.53 15.56
N GLN A 121 9.63 -13.73 16.61
CA GLN A 121 10.60 -12.64 16.63
C GLN A 121 12.01 -13.17 16.83
N SER A 122 12.93 -12.78 15.93
CA SER A 122 14.35 -13.06 16.11
C SER A 122 14.91 -12.26 17.28
N THR A 123 15.74 -12.90 18.10
CA THR A 123 16.50 -12.26 19.18
C THR A 123 17.90 -11.84 18.75
N GLU A 124 18.30 -12.15 17.52
CA GLU A 124 19.63 -11.86 17.00
C GLU A 124 19.72 -10.43 16.47
N ALA A 125 20.78 -9.71 16.88
CA ALA A 125 21.08 -8.38 16.39
C ALA A 125 22.16 -8.48 15.31
N GLU A 126 21.73 -8.40 14.05
CA GLU A 126 22.62 -8.41 12.89
C GLU A 126 22.69 -7.03 12.22
N ILE A 127 23.87 -6.64 11.75
CA ILE A 127 24.07 -5.41 10.99
C ILE A 127 23.76 -5.69 9.51
N LEU A 128 22.89 -4.87 8.93
CA LEU A 128 22.68 -4.80 7.49
C LEU A 128 23.72 -3.86 6.89
N VAL A 129 24.76 -4.43 6.27
CA VAL A 129 25.82 -3.67 5.60
C VAL A 129 25.26 -3.02 4.34
N THR A 130 25.30 -1.69 4.27
CA THR A 130 24.69 -0.89 3.19
C THR A 130 25.67 -0.51 2.08
N GLY A 131 26.97 -0.54 2.35
CA GLY A 131 28.02 -0.05 1.45
C GLY A 131 28.22 1.47 1.52
N ILE A 132 27.43 2.18 2.34
CA ILE A 132 27.48 3.63 2.49
C ILE A 132 28.30 3.96 3.73
N LYS A 133 29.54 4.45 3.52
CA LYS A 133 30.53 4.70 4.59
C LYS A 133 29.97 5.42 5.82
N VAL A 134 29.19 6.50 5.63
CA VAL A 134 28.67 7.29 6.75
C VAL A 134 27.59 6.52 7.52
N VAL A 135 26.78 5.72 6.84
CA VAL A 135 25.74 4.88 7.44
C VAL A 135 26.40 3.73 8.18
N ASP A 136 27.23 2.93 7.50
CA ASP A 136 27.85 1.74 8.08
C ASP A 136 28.79 2.06 9.25
N LEU A 137 29.42 3.24 9.27
CA LEU A 137 30.33 3.63 10.35
C LEU A 137 29.63 4.31 11.54
N LEU A 138 28.72 5.26 11.29
CA LEU A 138 28.18 6.13 12.35
C LEU A 138 26.77 5.73 12.81
N ALA A 139 25.97 5.15 11.93
CA ALA A 139 24.58 4.80 12.19
C ALA A 139 24.19 3.51 11.44
N PRO A 140 24.84 2.36 11.76
CA PRO A 140 24.65 1.13 11.02
C PRO A 140 23.20 0.64 11.11
N TYR A 141 22.70 0.11 10.00
CA TYR A 141 21.33 -0.41 9.94
C TYR A 141 21.28 -1.79 10.58
N SER A 142 20.23 -2.07 11.35
CA SER A 142 19.96 -3.42 11.84
C SER A 142 19.07 -4.16 10.87
N LYS A 143 19.37 -5.44 10.63
CA LYS A 143 18.52 -6.34 9.86
C LYS A 143 17.18 -6.51 10.59
N GLY A 144 16.06 -6.37 9.87
CA GLY A 144 14.71 -6.32 10.48
C GLY A 144 14.39 -5.04 11.29
N GLY A 145 15.32 -4.08 11.28
CA GLY A 145 15.18 -2.79 11.93
C GLY A 145 14.24 -1.83 11.19
N LYS A 146 13.92 -0.72 11.84
CA LYS A 146 13.16 0.39 11.26
C LYS A 146 14.07 1.61 11.24
N ILE A 147 14.25 2.20 10.07
CA ILE A 147 15.14 3.34 9.87
C ILE A 147 14.32 4.55 9.44
N GLY A 148 14.53 5.67 10.13
CA GLY A 148 13.95 6.96 9.75
C GLY A 148 14.92 7.79 8.92
N LEU A 149 14.57 8.08 7.67
CA LEU A 149 15.28 9.04 6.82
C LEU A 149 14.70 10.44 6.99
N PHE A 150 15.24 11.20 7.95
CA PHE A 150 14.82 12.56 8.23
C PHE A 150 15.54 13.55 7.32
N GLY A 151 14.79 14.36 6.57
CA GLY A 151 15.36 15.35 5.65
C GLY A 151 14.31 16.29 5.05
N GLY A 152 14.77 17.38 4.45
CA GLY A 152 13.93 18.33 3.71
C GLY A 152 13.77 17.97 2.23
N ALA A 153 13.11 18.85 1.47
CA ALA A 153 13.11 18.74 0.01
C ALA A 153 14.52 19.03 -0.55
N GLY A 154 14.93 18.30 -1.59
CA GLY A 154 16.18 18.56 -2.30
C GLY A 154 17.48 18.09 -1.60
N VAL A 155 17.39 17.37 -0.47
CA VAL A 155 18.59 16.87 0.25
C VAL A 155 19.10 15.52 -0.26
N GLY A 156 18.57 15.02 -1.39
CA GLY A 156 19.00 13.75 -1.99
C GLY A 156 18.42 12.48 -1.35
N LYS A 157 17.25 12.54 -0.68
CA LYS A 157 16.61 11.35 -0.10
C LYS A 157 16.35 10.25 -1.13
N THR A 158 15.79 10.61 -2.28
CA THR A 158 15.50 9.66 -3.38
C THR A 158 16.77 9.01 -3.90
N VAL A 159 17.83 9.80 -4.11
CA VAL A 159 19.14 9.30 -4.53
C VAL A 159 19.70 8.31 -3.51
N LEU A 160 19.59 8.61 -2.21
CA LEU A 160 20.02 7.70 -1.15
C LEU A 160 19.20 6.39 -1.14
N ILE A 161 17.88 6.47 -1.35
CA ILE A 161 16.99 5.29 -1.42
C ILE A 161 17.38 4.40 -2.60
N MET A 162 17.58 4.98 -3.78
CA MET A 162 18.00 4.22 -4.97
C MET A 162 19.36 3.56 -4.77
N GLU A 163 20.31 4.26 -4.15
CA GLU A 163 21.63 3.71 -3.87
C GLU A 163 21.56 2.57 -2.84
N LEU A 164 20.68 2.66 -1.84
CA LEU A 164 20.41 1.58 -0.89
C LEU A 164 19.82 0.35 -1.59
N ILE A 165 18.83 0.54 -2.47
CA ILE A 165 18.22 -0.53 -3.27
C ILE A 165 19.29 -1.21 -4.13
N ASN A 166 20.07 -0.42 -4.87
CA ASN A 166 21.12 -0.90 -5.75
C ASN A 166 22.20 -1.69 -5.00
N ASN A 167 22.68 -1.19 -3.87
CA ASN A 167 23.74 -1.86 -3.10
C ASN A 167 23.25 -3.15 -2.43
N ILE A 168 22.03 -3.16 -1.91
CA ILE A 168 21.48 -4.35 -1.26
C ILE A 168 21.06 -5.41 -2.29
N ALA A 169 20.48 -5.01 -3.41
CA ALA A 169 20.19 -5.94 -4.52
C ALA A 169 21.46 -6.61 -5.06
N LYS A 170 22.59 -5.87 -5.15
CA LYS A 170 23.89 -6.40 -5.59
C LYS A 170 24.59 -7.25 -4.54
N ALA A 171 24.57 -6.85 -3.28
CA ALA A 171 25.34 -7.50 -2.21
C ALA A 171 24.61 -8.70 -1.58
N HIS A 172 23.29 -8.61 -1.42
CA HIS A 172 22.49 -9.57 -0.65
C HIS A 172 21.45 -10.31 -1.50
N GLY A 173 21.31 -9.95 -2.79
CA GLY A 173 20.35 -10.60 -3.70
C GLY A 173 18.88 -10.36 -3.34
N GLY A 174 18.60 -9.48 -2.37
CA GLY A 174 17.26 -9.20 -1.87
C GLY A 174 16.41 -8.33 -2.81
N TYR A 175 15.10 -8.47 -2.71
CA TYR A 175 14.14 -7.60 -3.38
C TYR A 175 13.87 -6.33 -2.56
N SER A 176 13.37 -5.31 -3.24
CA SER A 176 12.92 -4.07 -2.62
C SER A 176 11.46 -3.80 -2.95
N VAL A 177 10.73 -3.18 -2.03
CA VAL A 177 9.37 -2.70 -2.25
C VAL A 177 9.31 -1.24 -1.86
N PHE A 178 8.82 -0.41 -2.77
CA PHE A 178 8.64 1.02 -2.53
C PHE A 178 7.15 1.36 -2.45
N ALA A 179 6.71 1.80 -1.28
CA ALA A 179 5.36 2.34 -1.07
C ALA A 179 5.40 3.88 -1.09
N GLY A 180 4.93 4.46 -2.20
CA GLY A 180 4.71 5.89 -2.35
C GLY A 180 3.37 6.32 -1.75
N VAL A 181 3.37 6.71 -0.48
CA VAL A 181 2.22 7.18 0.29
C VAL A 181 2.06 8.69 0.17
N GLY A 182 1.04 9.13 -0.58
CA GLY A 182 0.78 10.55 -0.81
C GLY A 182 1.92 11.22 -1.56
N GLU A 183 2.56 10.50 -2.47
CA GLU A 183 3.64 11.01 -3.32
C GLU A 183 3.08 11.85 -4.47
N ARG A 184 3.89 12.78 -4.97
CA ARG A 184 3.55 13.53 -6.19
C ARG A 184 3.72 12.61 -7.39
N THR A 185 2.75 12.63 -8.30
CA THR A 185 2.80 11.84 -9.55
C THR A 185 4.09 12.09 -10.33
N ARG A 186 4.58 13.34 -10.38
CA ARG A 186 5.87 13.68 -11.00
C ARG A 186 7.05 12.97 -10.32
N GLU A 187 7.11 12.98 -8.99
CA GLU A 187 8.21 12.39 -8.22
C GLU A 187 8.20 10.85 -8.33
N GLY A 188 7.02 10.23 -8.36
CA GLY A 188 6.87 8.79 -8.64
C GLY A 188 7.28 8.42 -10.07
N ASN A 189 6.90 9.24 -11.06
CA ASN A 189 7.33 9.04 -12.45
C ASN A 189 8.85 9.15 -12.60
N ASP A 190 9.45 10.19 -12.04
CA ASP A 190 10.91 10.40 -12.07
C ASP A 190 11.63 9.19 -11.42
N LEU A 191 11.16 8.74 -10.25
CA LEU A 191 11.71 7.56 -9.57
C LEU A 191 11.59 6.28 -10.42
N TYR A 192 10.47 6.07 -11.12
CA TYR A 192 10.31 4.90 -12.00
C TYR A 192 11.36 4.86 -13.11
N TYR A 193 11.55 5.98 -13.82
CA TYR A 193 12.58 6.07 -14.86
C TYR A 193 14.00 6.01 -14.29
N GLU A 194 14.26 6.64 -13.14
CA GLU A 194 15.57 6.53 -12.48
C GLU A 194 15.88 5.07 -12.06
N MET A 195 14.89 4.28 -11.65
CA MET A 195 15.07 2.84 -11.37
C MET A 195 15.39 2.03 -12.63
N ILE A 196 14.85 2.41 -13.78
CA ILE A 196 15.16 1.81 -15.08
C ILE A 196 16.60 2.19 -15.50
N GLU A 197 16.93 3.48 -15.47
CA GLU A 197 18.25 3.99 -15.85
C GLU A 197 19.38 3.42 -14.98
N SER A 198 19.12 3.27 -13.68
CA SER A 198 20.06 2.66 -12.72
C SER A 198 20.13 1.13 -12.80
N LYS A 199 19.31 0.50 -13.65
CA LYS A 199 19.22 -0.96 -13.86
C LYS A 199 18.78 -1.73 -12.61
N VAL A 200 18.07 -1.06 -11.70
CA VAL A 200 17.37 -1.71 -10.59
C VAL A 200 16.14 -2.45 -11.13
N ASN A 201 15.41 -1.79 -12.03
CA ASN A 201 14.32 -2.37 -12.79
C ASN A 201 14.71 -2.46 -14.26
N VAL A 202 14.15 -3.46 -14.94
CA VAL A 202 14.33 -3.67 -16.38
C VAL A 202 13.33 -2.78 -17.11
N ASP A 203 13.76 -2.16 -18.21
CA ASP A 203 12.85 -1.38 -19.07
C ASP A 203 11.90 -2.31 -19.82
N PRO A 204 10.58 -2.27 -19.54
CA PRO A 204 9.62 -3.12 -20.23
C PRO A 204 9.52 -2.79 -21.73
N HIS A 205 9.82 -1.56 -22.15
CA HIS A 205 9.76 -1.16 -23.56
C HIS A 205 10.92 -1.73 -24.39
N GLU A 206 12.06 -2.01 -23.77
CA GLU A 206 13.20 -2.66 -24.42
C GLU A 206 13.13 -4.20 -24.36
N HIS A 207 12.17 -4.75 -23.59
CA HIS A 207 12.06 -6.18 -23.27
C HIS A 207 10.68 -6.77 -23.58
N ASP A 208 10.10 -6.43 -24.73
CA ASP A 208 8.81 -6.98 -25.23
C ASP A 208 7.64 -6.86 -24.23
N GLY A 209 7.61 -5.79 -23.43
CA GLY A 209 6.60 -5.55 -22.38
C GLY A 209 6.84 -6.32 -21.09
N SER A 210 7.98 -7.01 -20.94
CA SER A 210 8.33 -7.77 -19.74
C SER A 210 9.18 -6.97 -18.77
N ALA A 211 8.76 -6.93 -17.51
CA ALA A 211 9.55 -6.39 -16.40
C ALA A 211 10.41 -7.46 -15.69
N ALA A 212 10.51 -8.67 -16.25
CA ALA A 212 11.21 -9.78 -15.63
C ALA A 212 12.70 -9.48 -15.41
N GLY A 213 13.21 -9.83 -14.22
CA GLY A 213 14.58 -9.53 -13.80
C GLY A 213 14.72 -8.24 -12.98
N SER A 214 13.65 -7.45 -12.88
CA SER A 214 13.57 -6.29 -11.99
C SER A 214 13.73 -6.68 -10.53
N LYS A 215 14.21 -5.74 -9.71
CA LYS A 215 14.49 -5.96 -8.28
C LYS A 215 13.58 -5.18 -7.35
N CYS A 216 12.80 -4.23 -7.86
CA CYS A 216 11.93 -3.41 -7.04
C CYS A 216 10.47 -3.42 -7.53
N ALA A 217 9.53 -3.71 -6.62
CA ALA A 217 8.10 -3.51 -6.85
C ALA A 217 7.67 -2.11 -6.37
N LEU A 218 6.87 -1.40 -7.17
CA LEU A 218 6.38 -0.06 -6.87
C LEU A 218 4.89 -0.08 -6.53
N VAL A 219 4.53 0.48 -5.38
CA VAL A 219 3.14 0.61 -4.93
C VAL A 219 2.85 2.08 -4.68
N TYR A 220 1.94 2.68 -5.45
CA TYR A 220 1.64 4.11 -5.37
C TYR A 220 0.22 4.39 -4.93
N GLY A 221 0.10 5.36 -4.03
CA GLY A 221 -1.13 5.99 -3.58
C GLY A 221 -0.89 7.49 -3.61
N GLN A 222 -1.19 8.11 -4.73
CA GLN A 222 -0.77 9.47 -5.05
C GLN A 222 -1.53 10.53 -4.25
N MET A 223 -1.03 11.77 -4.23
CA MET A 223 -1.68 12.88 -3.51
C MET A 223 -3.11 13.20 -3.95
N ASN A 224 -3.45 12.92 -5.22
CA ASN A 224 -4.78 13.13 -5.78
C ASN A 224 -5.78 12.01 -5.41
N GLU A 225 -5.30 10.90 -4.85
CA GLU A 225 -6.16 9.81 -4.40
C GLU A 225 -6.84 10.13 -3.05
N PRO A 226 -8.04 9.57 -2.80
CA PRO A 226 -8.76 9.82 -1.57
C PRO A 226 -7.96 9.39 -0.33
N PRO A 227 -8.28 9.94 0.86
CA PRO A 227 -7.58 9.58 2.09
C PRO A 227 -7.66 8.08 2.42
N GLY A 228 -8.71 7.37 1.97
CA GLY A 228 -8.82 5.92 2.11
C GLY A 228 -7.67 5.18 1.43
N ALA A 229 -7.40 5.49 0.16
CA ALA A 229 -6.31 4.91 -0.61
C ALA A 229 -4.94 5.21 0.02
N ARG A 230 -4.68 6.48 0.35
CA ARG A 230 -3.43 6.90 0.99
C ARG A 230 -3.22 6.24 2.36
N ALA A 231 -4.29 5.98 3.11
CA ALA A 231 -4.21 5.29 4.41
C ALA A 231 -4.04 3.76 4.31
N ARG A 232 -4.08 3.17 3.11
CA ARG A 232 -3.97 1.71 2.90
C ARG A 232 -2.83 1.31 1.96
N VAL A 233 -2.32 2.22 1.13
CA VAL A 233 -1.23 1.91 0.19
C VAL A 233 0.04 1.43 0.89
N ALA A 234 0.35 1.96 2.08
CA ALA A 234 1.47 1.47 2.90
C ALA A 234 1.31 -0.02 3.26
N LEU A 235 0.09 -0.47 3.57
CA LEU A 235 -0.20 -1.87 3.87
C LEU A 235 -0.10 -2.75 2.63
N THR A 236 -0.47 -2.22 1.47
CA THR A 236 -0.30 -2.91 0.19
C THR A 236 1.17 -3.19 -0.09
N GLY A 237 2.03 -2.17 0.03
CA GLY A 237 3.48 -2.34 -0.09
C GLY A 237 4.06 -3.27 0.97
N LEU A 238 3.59 -3.17 2.22
CA LEU A 238 4.00 -4.07 3.29
C LEU A 238 3.67 -5.52 2.93
N THR A 239 2.48 -5.79 2.40
CA THR A 239 2.02 -7.14 2.04
C THR A 239 2.87 -7.79 0.96
N VAL A 240 3.30 -7.01 -0.04
CA VAL A 240 4.25 -7.47 -1.06
C VAL A 240 5.61 -7.78 -0.41
N ALA A 241 6.09 -6.92 0.49
CA ALA A 241 7.36 -7.15 1.19
C ALA A 241 7.30 -8.37 2.13
N GLU A 242 6.19 -8.56 2.84
CA GLU A 242 5.97 -9.71 3.72
C GLU A 242 5.98 -11.02 2.96
N HIS A 243 5.44 -11.04 1.73
CA HIS A 243 5.49 -12.26 0.92
C HIS A 243 6.94 -12.70 0.65
N PHE A 244 7.82 -11.78 0.27
CA PHE A 244 9.23 -12.10 0.06
C PHE A 244 9.97 -12.43 1.36
N ARG A 245 9.63 -11.75 2.48
CA ARG A 245 10.15 -12.08 3.82
C ARG A 245 9.81 -13.51 4.21
N ASP A 246 8.55 -13.90 4.03
CA ASP A 246 8.04 -15.22 4.41
C ASP A 246 8.62 -16.34 3.52
N GLN A 247 9.16 -15.99 2.35
CA GLN A 247 9.99 -16.86 1.50
C GLN A 247 11.47 -16.94 1.95
N GLY A 248 11.84 -16.23 3.00
CA GLY A 248 13.19 -16.25 3.58
C GLY A 248 14.16 -15.23 2.97
N GLN A 249 13.67 -14.22 2.25
CA GLN A 249 14.51 -13.17 1.70
C GLN A 249 14.65 -11.96 2.62
N ASP A 250 15.79 -11.29 2.49
CA ASP A 250 16.01 -9.97 3.10
C ASP A 250 15.41 -8.89 2.20
N VAL A 251 14.35 -8.25 2.69
CA VAL A 251 13.57 -7.29 1.90
C VAL A 251 13.79 -5.88 2.43
N LEU A 252 14.09 -4.95 1.52
CA LEU A 252 14.00 -3.53 1.83
C LEU A 252 12.61 -3.01 1.55
N PHE A 253 11.94 -2.51 2.58
CA PHE A 253 10.65 -1.85 2.44
C PHE A 253 10.78 -0.36 2.69
N PHE A 254 10.52 0.44 1.66
CA PHE A 254 10.54 1.90 1.72
C PHE A 254 9.11 2.44 1.81
N VAL A 255 8.89 3.39 2.72
CA VAL A 255 7.62 4.12 2.84
C VAL A 255 7.90 5.61 2.73
N ASP A 256 7.70 6.18 1.55
CA ASP A 256 7.76 7.64 1.34
C ASP A 256 6.33 8.14 1.06
N ASN A 257 5.64 8.87 1.93
CA ASN A 257 6.09 9.31 3.25
C ASN A 257 5.23 8.74 4.37
N ILE A 258 5.88 8.16 5.39
CA ILE A 258 5.18 7.63 6.57
C ILE A 258 4.35 8.70 7.31
N PHE A 259 4.74 9.99 7.25
CA PHE A 259 3.91 11.07 7.78
C PHE A 259 2.59 11.23 7.01
N ARG A 260 2.59 11.02 5.69
CA ARG A 260 1.38 11.10 4.86
C ARG A 260 0.44 9.93 5.13
N PHE A 261 0.96 8.76 5.50
CA PHE A 261 0.14 7.66 6.03
C PHE A 261 -0.63 8.10 7.27
N THR A 262 0.06 8.70 8.25
CA THR A 262 -0.56 9.23 9.46
C THR A 262 -1.58 10.32 9.16
N GLN A 263 -1.24 11.26 8.27
CA GLN A 263 -2.14 12.34 7.87
C GLN A 263 -3.43 11.80 7.23
N ALA A 264 -3.31 10.84 6.31
CA ALA A 264 -4.47 10.19 5.70
C ALA A 264 -5.32 9.47 6.76
N GLY A 265 -4.69 8.84 7.75
CA GLY A 265 -5.37 8.26 8.92
C GLY A 265 -6.16 9.30 9.74
N SER A 266 -5.60 10.49 9.97
CA SER A 266 -6.32 11.61 10.62
C SER A 266 -7.53 12.06 9.80
N GLU A 267 -7.37 12.22 8.49
CA GLU A 267 -8.46 12.62 7.58
C GLU A 267 -9.60 11.58 7.59
N VAL A 268 -9.27 10.29 7.48
CA VAL A 268 -10.23 9.17 7.60
C VAL A 268 -10.93 9.22 8.96
N SER A 269 -10.18 9.38 10.05
CA SER A 269 -10.75 9.43 11.41
C SER A 269 -11.74 10.57 11.59
N ALA A 270 -11.45 11.74 11.02
CA ALA A 270 -12.35 12.89 11.05
C ALA A 270 -13.63 12.62 10.25
N LEU A 271 -13.52 12.01 9.06
CA LEU A 271 -14.66 11.63 8.24
C LEU A 271 -15.56 10.58 8.91
N LEU A 272 -14.97 9.69 9.73
CA LEU A 272 -15.71 8.72 10.55
C LEU A 272 -16.41 9.36 11.76
N GLY A 273 -16.22 10.66 12.01
CA GLY A 273 -16.82 11.39 13.13
C GLY A 273 -16.17 11.10 14.49
N ARG A 274 -14.92 10.62 14.51
CA ARG A 274 -14.18 10.40 15.76
C ARG A 274 -13.69 11.74 16.31
N ILE A 275 -13.75 11.91 17.63
CA ILE A 275 -13.23 13.11 18.30
C ILE A 275 -11.70 13.17 18.10
N PRO A 276 -11.14 14.30 17.59
CA PRO A 276 -9.70 14.45 17.42
C PRO A 276 -8.95 14.43 18.76
N SER A 277 -7.72 13.93 18.72
CA SER A 277 -6.76 13.95 19.82
C SER A 277 -5.88 15.20 19.76
N ALA A 278 -4.75 15.18 20.49
CA ALA A 278 -3.77 16.25 20.51
C ALA A 278 -3.35 16.68 19.09
N VAL A 279 -3.26 18.00 18.87
CA VAL A 279 -2.84 18.62 17.59
C VAL A 279 -3.73 18.22 16.39
N GLY A 280 -4.91 17.64 16.64
CA GLY A 280 -5.87 17.26 15.59
C GLY A 280 -5.64 15.89 14.96
N TYR A 281 -4.74 15.06 15.52
CA TYR A 281 -4.56 13.67 15.07
C TYR A 281 -5.73 12.76 15.46
N GLN A 282 -5.81 11.60 14.83
CA GLN A 282 -6.75 10.55 15.21
C GLN A 282 -6.53 10.09 16.66
N PRO A 283 -7.58 9.70 17.41
CA PRO A 283 -7.44 9.12 18.74
C PRO A 283 -6.79 7.73 18.74
N THR A 284 -6.62 7.13 17.56
CA THR A 284 -6.05 5.79 17.32
C THR A 284 -4.69 5.89 16.63
N LEU A 285 -3.90 6.91 17.01
CA LEU A 285 -2.60 7.18 16.39
C LEU A 285 -1.51 6.20 16.87
N ALA A 286 -1.57 5.80 18.13
CA ALA A 286 -0.58 4.95 18.80
C ALA A 286 -0.90 3.46 18.63
#